data_AF-A0A9D4QX78-F1
#
_entry.id   AF-A0A9D4QX78-F1
#
_cell.length_a   1.000
_cell.length_b   1.000
_cell.length_c   1.000
_cell.angle_alpha   90.00
_cell.angle_beta   90.00
_cell.angle_gamma   90.00
#
_symmetry.space_group_name_H-M   'P 1'
#
loop_
_entity.id
_entity.type
_entity.pdbx_description
1 polymer ?
#
loop_
_entity_poly.entity_id
_entity_poly.type
_entity_poly.pdbx_seq_one_letter_code
_entity_poly.pdbx_strand_id
1 'polypeptide(L)'
;MHTDIRLLLCTTLVFHAFGLEVKKRYEFENVIGGAGSARTPWRSAASGNSSLHMFKGDQIQLTLCADVAMTLSIDGLIYSNVGESDTIDVSVKYSTGVFFPYGTVFTEETSGGWGKFWNSFKSSVPFPATPLFLTPCTNTTLRLTVNVADC
;
A
#
# COMPACT_ATOMS: atom_id res chain seq x y z
N MET A 1 17.33 5.39 -20.85
CA MET A 1 17.05 4.14 -20.13
C MET A 1 16.29 4.52 -18.87
N HIS A 2 14.97 4.35 -18.87
CA HIS A 2 14.14 4.62 -17.70
C HIS A 2 14.27 3.46 -16.72
N THR A 3 14.63 3.78 -15.49
CA THR A 3 14.61 2.83 -14.38
C THR A 3 13.48 3.25 -13.49
N ASP A 4 12.26 2.86 -13.85
CA ASP A 4 11.03 3.12 -13.10
C ASP A 4 10.77 1.97 -12.14
N ILE A 5 11.69 1.77 -11.20
CA ILE A 5 11.45 0.84 -10.09
C ILE A 5 10.78 1.67 -8.98
N ARG A 6 9.88 1.09 -8.19
CA ARG A 6 9.28 1.72 -7.00
C ARG A 6 9.22 0.68 -5.91
N LEU A 7 9.64 1.02 -4.70
CA LEU A 7 9.73 0.05 -3.60
C LEU A 7 8.58 0.28 -2.65
N LEU A 8 7.80 -0.77 -2.38
CA LEU A 8 6.81 -0.77 -1.30
C LEU A 8 7.27 -1.75 -0.24
N LEU A 9 7.37 -1.29 1.01
CA LEU A 9 7.79 -2.12 2.13
C LEU A 9 6.61 -2.68 2.88
N CYS A 10 5.77 -1.78 3.39
CA CYS A 10 4.65 -2.14 4.22
C CYS A 10 3.60 -1.04 4.25
N THR A 11 2.39 -1.42 4.65
CA THR A 11 1.35 -0.48 5.06
C THR A 11 0.95 -0.73 6.50
N THR A 12 0.60 0.33 7.21
CA THR A 12 -0.04 0.26 8.52
C THR A 12 -1.52 0.54 8.33
N LEU A 13 -2.33 -0.48 8.57
CA LEU A 13 -3.78 -0.41 8.61
C LEU A 13 -4.25 -0.19 10.04
N VAL A 14 -5.20 0.71 10.23
CA VAL A 14 -5.81 0.99 11.52
C VAL A 14 -7.29 0.63 11.45
N PHE A 15 -7.68 -0.26 12.36
CA PHE A 15 -9.04 -0.77 12.49
C PHE A 15 -9.68 -0.16 13.73
N HIS A 16 -10.87 0.40 13.58
CA HIS A 16 -11.65 0.91 14.70
C HIS A 16 -12.92 0.08 14.88
N ALA A 17 -13.13 -0.44 16.09
CA ALA A 17 -14.35 -1.15 16.48
C ALA A 17 -14.69 -0.81 17.92
N PHE A 18 -15.93 -0.39 18.18
CA PHE A 18 -16.44 -0.13 19.54
C PHE A 18 -15.56 0.82 20.39
N GLY A 19 -14.94 1.83 19.75
CA GLY A 19 -14.06 2.78 20.43
C GLY A 19 -12.64 2.25 20.72
N LEU A 20 -12.32 1.02 20.30
CA LEU A 20 -10.98 0.45 20.32
C LEU A 20 -10.28 0.69 18.98
N GLU A 21 -8.98 0.97 19.05
CA GLU A 21 -8.10 1.12 17.89
C GLU A 21 -7.10 -0.05 17.86
N VAL A 22 -7.04 -0.76 16.74
CA VAL A 22 -6.07 -1.83 16.50
C VAL A 22 -5.22 -1.47 15.29
N LYS A 23 -3.92 -1.32 15.50
CA LYS A 23 -2.96 -1.11 14.39
C LYS A 23 -2.37 -2.45 13.96
N LYS A 24 -2.44 -2.74 12.66
CA LYS A 24 -1.74 -3.88 12.06
C LYS A 24 -0.85 -3.42 10.92
N ARG A 25 0.40 -3.87 10.97
CA ARG A 25 1.38 -3.67 9.90
C ARG A 25 1.34 -4.87 8.96
N TYR A 26 1.24 -4.61 7.67
CA TYR A 26 1.28 -5.61 6.60
C TYR A 26 2.56 -5.43 5.81
N GLU A 27 3.47 -6.39 5.94
CA GLU A 27 4.69 -6.45 5.14
C GLU A 27 4.38 -6.99 3.75
N PHE A 28 4.85 -6.30 2.71
CA PHE A 28 4.59 -6.68 1.32
C PHE A 28 5.61 -7.69 0.76
N GLU A 29 6.62 -8.07 1.56
CA GLU A 29 7.63 -9.05 1.19
C GLU A 29 7.06 -10.42 0.78
N ASN A 30 5.86 -10.75 1.25
CA ASN A 30 5.15 -12.00 0.98
C ASN A 30 4.00 -11.84 -0.04
N VAL A 31 3.80 -10.65 -0.61
CA VAL A 31 2.76 -10.45 -1.63
C VAL A 31 3.31 -10.80 -3.00
N ILE A 32 2.76 -11.86 -3.60
CA ILE A 32 3.01 -12.21 -5.00
C ILE A 32 2.37 -11.12 -5.86
N GLY A 33 3.19 -10.21 -6.39
CA GLY A 33 2.75 -9.18 -7.33
C GLY A 33 2.12 -9.82 -8.58
N GLY A 34 1.08 -9.17 -9.11
CA GLY A 34 0.49 -9.53 -10.41
C GLY A 34 1.49 -9.43 -11.57
N ALA A 35 1.09 -9.94 -12.74
CA ALA A 35 2.02 -10.40 -13.78
C ALA A 35 3.07 -9.37 -14.26
N GLY A 36 4.34 -9.67 -13.98
CA GLY A 36 5.44 -9.41 -14.93
C GLY A 36 6.82 -9.15 -14.34
N SER A 37 6.94 -8.38 -13.25
CA SER A 37 8.25 -7.78 -12.92
C SER A 37 8.55 -7.61 -11.43
N ALA A 38 7.59 -7.85 -10.53
CA ALA A 38 7.81 -7.62 -9.11
C ALA A 38 8.92 -8.54 -8.55
N ARG A 39 9.93 -7.95 -7.91
CA ARG A 39 11.09 -8.66 -7.34
C ARG A 39 11.17 -8.38 -5.84
N THR A 40 11.68 -9.34 -5.09
CA THR A 40 11.92 -9.21 -3.65
C THR A 40 13.42 -9.17 -3.31
N PRO A 41 14.18 -8.15 -3.76
CA PRO A 41 15.60 -8.11 -3.42
C PRO A 41 15.78 -7.74 -1.95
N TRP A 42 16.90 -8.22 -1.43
CA TRP A 42 17.34 -7.93 -0.08
C TRP A 42 17.66 -6.44 0.09
N ARG A 43 17.20 -5.86 1.20
CA ARG A 43 17.45 -4.47 1.59
C ARG A 43 17.59 -4.38 3.11
N SER A 44 18.77 -4.00 3.60
CA SER A 44 19.10 -3.96 5.03
C SER A 44 18.21 -3.07 5.89
N ALA A 45 17.56 -2.08 5.30
CA ALA A 45 16.70 -1.13 6.02
C ALA A 45 15.20 -1.44 5.83
N ALA A 46 14.86 -2.50 5.09
CA ALA A 46 13.52 -3.03 5.03
C ALA A 46 13.23 -3.92 6.26
N SER A 47 11.99 -3.91 6.73
CA SER A 47 11.52 -4.90 7.72
C SER A 47 11.70 -6.30 7.13
N GLY A 48 12.23 -7.26 7.90
CA GLY A 48 12.55 -8.60 7.39
C GLY A 48 13.69 -8.66 6.36
N ASN A 49 14.35 -7.53 6.09
CA ASN A 49 15.34 -7.35 5.03
C ASN A 49 14.83 -7.58 3.60
N SER A 50 13.51 -7.56 3.37
CA SER A 50 12.93 -7.79 2.04
C SER A 50 12.06 -6.61 1.62
N SER A 51 12.11 -6.25 0.35
CA SER A 51 11.29 -5.16 -0.22
C SER A 51 10.55 -5.64 -1.45
N LEU A 52 9.32 -5.21 -1.68
CA LEU A 52 8.62 -5.48 -2.93
C LEU A 52 8.92 -4.37 -3.94
N HIS A 53 9.59 -4.74 -5.03
CA HIS A 53 9.77 -3.87 -6.18
C HIS A 53 8.50 -3.91 -7.03
N MET A 54 7.93 -2.75 -7.33
CA MET A 54 6.78 -2.54 -8.20
C MET A 54 7.14 -1.60 -9.35
N PHE A 55 6.48 -1.80 -10.47
CA PHE A 55 6.55 -0.97 -11.68
C PHE A 55 5.19 -0.32 -11.93
N LYS A 56 5.15 0.64 -12.87
CA LYS A 56 3.89 1.25 -13.31
C LYS A 56 2.87 0.17 -13.71
N GLY A 57 1.68 0.24 -13.13
CA GLY A 57 0.59 -0.70 -13.37
C GLY A 57 0.65 -1.97 -12.53
N ASP A 58 1.74 -2.21 -11.79
CA ASP A 58 1.79 -3.32 -10.84
C ASP A 58 0.78 -3.12 -9.71
N GLN A 59 0.28 -4.24 -9.20
CA GLN A 59 -0.78 -4.27 -8.20
C GLN A 59 -0.41 -5.18 -7.03
N ILE A 60 -0.69 -4.69 -5.83
CA ILE A 60 -0.70 -5.46 -4.59
C ILE A 60 -2.15 -5.60 -4.15
N GLN A 61 -2.53 -6.80 -3.73
CA GLN A 61 -3.86 -7.05 -3.18
C GLN A 61 -3.73 -7.56 -1.74
N LEU A 62 -4.47 -6.93 -0.83
CA LEU A 62 -4.63 -7.36 0.54
C LEU A 62 -6.08 -7.78 0.75
N THR A 63 -6.32 -9.06 1.02
CA THR A 63 -7.65 -9.53 1.40
C THR A 63 -7.78 -9.48 2.91
N LEU A 64 -8.74 -8.70 3.36
CA LEU A 64 -9.08 -8.47 4.76
C LEU A 64 -10.40 -9.18 5.05
N CYS A 65 -10.46 -9.83 6.21
CA CYS A 65 -11.69 -10.31 6.79
C CYS A 65 -11.74 -9.83 8.25
N ALA A 66 -12.94 -9.55 8.70
CA ALA A 66 -13.21 -9.09 10.04
C ALA A 66 -14.33 -9.96 10.64
N ASP A 67 -14.16 -10.41 11.88
CA ASP A 67 -15.17 -11.20 12.58
C ASP A 67 -16.31 -10.32 13.11
N VAL A 68 -16.05 -9.02 13.25
CA VAL A 68 -17.00 -8.00 13.71
C VAL A 68 -17.00 -6.80 12.77
N ALA A 69 -18.07 -6.02 12.78
CA ALA A 69 -18.14 -4.81 11.98
C ALA A 69 -17.12 -3.80 12.49
N MET A 70 -16.31 -3.25 11.58
CA MET A 70 -15.25 -2.31 11.92
C MET A 70 -15.04 -1.30 10.80
N THR A 71 -14.52 -0.13 11.14
CA THR A 71 -14.01 0.81 10.13
C THR A 71 -12.52 0.61 9.94
N LEU A 72 -12.07 0.75 8.71
CA LEU A 72 -10.67 0.64 8.31
C LEU A 72 -10.20 1.98 7.75
N SER A 73 -8.97 2.32 8.11
CA SER A 73 -8.22 3.42 7.53
C SER A 73 -6.77 3.03 7.30
N ILE A 74 -6.12 3.71 6.36
CA ILE A 74 -4.69 3.56 6.09
C ILE A 74 -3.99 4.71 6.80
N ASP A 75 -3.19 4.39 7.83
CA ASP A 75 -2.48 5.37 8.66
C ASP A 75 -1.06 5.62 8.14
N GLY A 76 -0.48 4.63 7.44
CA GLY A 76 0.80 4.84 6.81
C GLY A 76 1.17 3.85 5.71
N LEU A 77 2.09 4.29 4.88
CA LEU A 77 2.68 3.54 3.79
C LEU A 77 4.17 3.85 3.74
N ILE A 78 5.01 2.81 3.81
CA ILE A 78 6.47 2.96 3.70
C ILE A 78 6.89 2.57 2.30
N TYR A 79 7.57 3.49 1.61
CA TYR A 79 7.96 3.36 0.21
C TYR A 79 9.34 3.96 -0.05
N SER A 80 9.90 3.68 -1.23
CA SER A 80 11.10 4.35 -1.73
C SER A 80 11.02 4.45 -3.25
N ASN A 81 11.25 5.64 -3.77
CA ASN A 81 11.13 6.00 -5.18
C ASN A 81 12.34 6.88 -5.57
N VAL A 82 12.74 6.84 -6.84
CA VAL A 82 13.90 7.58 -7.33
C VAL A 82 13.51 8.36 -8.57
N GLY A 83 14.00 9.59 -8.68
CA GLY A 83 13.90 10.41 -9.87
C GLY A 83 12.65 11.30 -9.91
N GLU A 84 11.49 10.80 -9.49
CA GLU A 84 10.22 11.53 -9.58
C GLU A 84 9.20 11.08 -8.52
N SER A 85 8.25 11.97 -8.23
CA SER A 85 7.01 11.68 -7.50
C SER A 85 6.09 10.74 -8.28
N ASP A 86 5.38 9.89 -7.55
CA ASP A 86 4.41 8.92 -8.05
C ASP A 86 3.07 9.08 -7.36
N THR A 87 2.10 8.31 -7.84
CA THR A 87 0.86 8.09 -7.13
C THR A 87 0.62 6.61 -6.88
N ILE A 88 0.06 6.30 -5.73
CA ILE A 88 -0.39 4.95 -5.40
C ILE A 88 -1.90 5.03 -5.25
N ASP A 89 -2.61 4.51 -6.24
CA ASP A 89 -4.06 4.41 -6.21
C ASP A 89 -4.47 3.24 -5.35
N VAL A 90 -5.32 3.53 -4.37
CA VAL A 90 -5.96 2.54 -3.53
C VAL A 90 -7.38 2.34 -4.03
N SER A 91 -7.75 1.10 -4.29
CA SER A 91 -9.11 0.70 -4.66
C SER A 91 -9.59 -0.44 -3.78
N VAL A 92 -10.89 -0.51 -3.53
CA VAL A 92 -11.50 -1.55 -2.69
C VAL A 92 -12.53 -2.34 -3.46
N LYS A 93 -12.54 -3.65 -3.24
CA LYS A 93 -13.58 -4.57 -3.69
C LYS A 93 -14.14 -5.32 -2.48
N TYR A 94 -15.47 -5.38 -2.36
CA TYR A 94 -16.16 -6.29 -1.45
C TYR A 94 -16.47 -7.61 -2.15
N SER A 95 -16.41 -8.74 -1.44
CA SER A 95 -16.68 -10.15 -1.80
C SER A 95 -16.76 -10.53 -3.29
N THR A 96 -17.70 -10.02 -4.07
CA THR A 96 -17.87 -10.34 -5.50
C THR A 96 -18.01 -9.12 -6.43
N GLY A 97 -17.79 -7.91 -5.91
CA GLY A 97 -17.98 -6.66 -6.63
C GLY A 97 -16.85 -6.26 -7.59
N VAL A 98 -17.00 -5.06 -8.13
CA VAL A 98 -15.98 -4.34 -8.89
C VAL A 98 -15.07 -3.57 -7.91
N PHE A 99 -13.84 -3.26 -8.31
CA PHE A 99 -12.99 -2.36 -7.54
C PHE A 99 -13.51 -0.92 -7.68
N PHE A 100 -13.74 -0.26 -6.55
CA PHE A 100 -14.09 1.15 -6.47
C PHE A 100 -12.87 1.95 -6.02
N PRO A 101 -12.64 3.16 -6.56
CA PRO A 101 -11.56 4.03 -6.09
C PRO A 101 -11.80 4.40 -4.63
N TYR A 102 -10.76 4.29 -3.83
CA TYR A 102 -10.79 4.59 -2.39
C TYR A 102 -10.02 5.88 -2.09
N GLY A 103 -8.84 6.02 -2.70
CA GLY A 103 -8.05 7.25 -2.63
C GLY A 103 -6.73 7.12 -3.36
N THR A 104 -5.97 8.21 -3.43
CA THR A 104 -4.64 8.24 -4.03
C THR A 104 -3.62 8.78 -3.03
N VAL A 105 -2.51 8.06 -2.84
CA VAL A 105 -1.35 8.52 -2.05
C VAL A 105 -0.35 9.14 -3.01
N PHE A 106 0.07 10.38 -2.76
CA PHE A 106 1.13 11.04 -3.51
C PHE A 106 2.47 10.75 -2.83
N THR A 107 3.45 10.30 -3.61
CA THR A 107 4.80 10.04 -3.09
C THR A 107 5.71 11.25 -3.31
N GLU A 108 6.63 11.47 -2.38
CA GLU A 108 7.63 12.52 -2.50
C GLU A 108 8.88 11.98 -3.18
N GLU A 109 9.56 12.82 -3.98
CA GLU A 109 10.84 12.46 -4.58
C GLU A 109 11.92 12.30 -3.50
N THR A 110 12.71 11.23 -3.60
CA THR A 110 13.96 11.11 -2.82
C THR A 110 15.20 11.22 -3.70
N SER A 111 16.11 12.13 -3.31
CA SER A 111 17.45 12.22 -3.86
C SER A 111 18.38 11.19 -3.19
N GLY A 112 19.31 10.59 -3.95
CA GLY A 112 20.37 9.72 -3.41
C GLY A 112 20.28 8.23 -3.75
N GLY A 113 19.25 7.83 -4.47
CA GLY A 113 19.18 6.53 -5.15
C GLY A 113 18.47 5.41 -4.37
N TRP A 114 18.22 4.35 -5.12
CA TRP A 114 17.34 3.22 -4.83
C TRP A 114 17.52 2.59 -3.45
N GLY A 115 16.45 2.55 -2.64
CA GLY A 115 16.42 1.78 -1.39
C GLY A 115 17.46 2.19 -0.34
N LYS A 116 18.09 3.35 -0.53
CA LYS A 116 18.99 3.96 0.46
C LYS A 116 18.21 4.79 1.47
N PHE A 117 17.14 5.42 0.99
CA PHE A 117 16.25 6.26 1.79
C PHE A 117 14.83 5.74 1.67
N TRP A 118 14.18 5.55 2.81
CA TRP A 118 12.80 5.12 2.92
C TRP A 118 11.96 6.31 3.33
N ASN A 119 10.97 6.62 2.52
CA ASN A 119 9.94 7.59 2.85
C ASN A 119 8.81 6.88 3.57
N SER A 120 8.17 7.60 4.49
CA SER A 120 6.94 7.18 5.11
C SER A 120 5.87 8.20 4.80
N PHE A 121 4.86 7.81 4.03
CA PHE A 121 3.59 8.52 4.08
C PHE A 121 2.95 8.17 5.41
N LYS A 122 2.64 9.21 6.18
CA LYS A 122 1.87 9.09 7.41
C LYS A 122 0.72 10.08 7.31
N SER A 123 -0.49 9.56 7.34
CA SER A 123 -1.66 10.42 7.27
C SER A 123 -1.91 11.03 8.65
N SER A 124 -2.15 12.34 8.73
CA SER A 124 -2.55 13.02 9.97
C SER A 124 -4.02 12.79 10.33
N VAL A 125 -4.79 12.27 9.38
CA VAL A 125 -6.20 11.87 9.48
C VAL A 125 -6.38 10.48 8.85
N PRO A 126 -7.41 9.70 9.18
CA PRO A 126 -7.71 8.46 8.46
C PRO A 126 -7.71 8.71 6.94
N PHE A 127 -6.82 8.04 6.21
CA PHE A 127 -6.81 8.12 4.74
C PHE A 127 -7.51 6.90 4.17
N PRO A 128 -8.38 7.11 3.17
CA PRO A 128 -9.07 8.35 2.79
C PRO A 128 -9.98 8.86 3.91
N ALA A 129 -10.40 10.13 3.78
CA ALA A 129 -11.22 10.84 4.77
C ALA A 129 -12.55 10.12 5.11
N THR A 130 -13.03 9.26 4.21
CA THR A 130 -14.18 8.38 4.45
C THR A 130 -13.70 7.00 4.89
N PRO A 131 -14.00 6.57 6.14
CA PRO A 131 -13.60 5.25 6.62
C PRO A 131 -14.23 4.13 5.76
N LEU A 132 -13.46 3.07 5.53
CA LEU A 132 -13.98 1.89 4.86
C LEU A 132 -14.70 1.00 5.87
N PHE A 133 -15.94 0.61 5.61
CA PHE A 133 -16.67 -0.30 6.49
C PHE A 133 -16.40 -1.75 6.11
N LEU A 134 -15.80 -2.50 7.03
CA LEU A 134 -15.64 -3.95 6.91
C LEU A 134 -16.84 -4.64 7.55
N THR A 135 -17.58 -5.39 6.75
CA THR A 135 -18.71 -6.20 7.21
C THR A 135 -18.23 -7.55 7.73
N PRO A 136 -18.82 -8.07 8.82
CA PRO A 136 -18.51 -9.40 9.33
C PRO A 136 -18.57 -10.47 8.24
N CYS A 137 -17.65 -11.44 8.30
CA CYS A 137 -17.64 -12.62 7.44
C CYS A 137 -17.59 -12.31 5.93
N THR A 138 -17.21 -11.09 5.55
CA THR A 138 -17.12 -10.66 4.15
C THR A 138 -15.67 -10.36 3.81
N ASN A 139 -15.14 -11.04 2.79
CA ASN A 139 -13.82 -10.72 2.27
C ASN A 139 -13.84 -9.34 1.61
N THR A 140 -12.94 -8.46 2.04
CA THR A 140 -12.74 -7.15 1.45
C THR A 140 -11.31 -7.07 0.92
N THR A 141 -11.15 -6.87 -0.37
CA THR A 141 -9.84 -6.77 -1.00
C THR A 141 -9.48 -5.31 -1.21
N LEU A 142 -8.42 -4.85 -0.55
CA LEU A 142 -7.73 -3.63 -0.91
C LEU A 142 -6.77 -3.92 -2.04
N ARG A 143 -6.72 -3.04 -3.04
CA ARG A 143 -5.75 -3.09 -4.12
C ARG A 143 -4.99 -1.78 -4.18
N LEU A 144 -3.68 -1.86 -4.09
CA LEU A 144 -2.77 -0.75 -4.30
C LEU A 144 -2.18 -0.89 -5.70
N THR A 145 -2.35 0.12 -6.53
CA THR A 145 -1.80 0.21 -7.89
C THR A 145 -0.80 1.35 -7.92
N VAL A 146 0.41 1.07 -8.41
CA VAL A 146 1.39 2.14 -8.64
C VAL A 146 1.11 2.78 -9.98
N ASN A 147 0.86 4.09 -9.99
CA ASN A 147 0.84 4.90 -11.19
C ASN A 147 2.03 5.86 -11.18
N VAL A 148 2.58 6.08 -12.37
CA VAL A 148 3.64 7.06 -12.60
C VAL A 148 3.01 8.31 -13.19
N ALA A 149 3.43 9.48 -12.69
CA ALA A 149 3.32 10.73 -13.44
C ALA A 149 4.30 10.61 -14.61
N ASP A 150 3.81 10.30 -15.81
CA ASP A 150 4.69 10.23 -16.98
C ASP A 150 5.34 11.61 -17.22
N CYS A 151 6.63 11.57 -17.55
CA CYS A 151 7.33 12.62 -18.28
C CYS A 151 6.60 12.97 -19.59
#